data_AF-F6U980-F1
#
_entry.id   AF-F6U980-F1
#
_cell.length_a   1.000
_cell.length_b   1.000
_cell.length_c   1.000
_cell.angle_alpha   90.00
_cell.angle_beta   90.00
_cell.angle_gamma   90.00
#
_symmetry.space_group_name_H-M   'P 1'
#
loop_
_entity.id
_entity.type
_entity.pdbx_description
1 polymer ?
#
loop_
_entity_poly.entity_id
_entity_poly.type
_entity_poly.pdbx_seq_one_letter_code
_entity_poly.pdbx_strand_id
1 'polypeptide(L)'
;MADNQQKEGTTIKNWEKLLEESGILAGTATKERLSEEGSLLLNTLKWMLATLYESFWKAEYWLPPGYTWADLEDSDDITYPHPKDLLAVVPLTFVLLVIRYGSERIIGLPLSRAMGVRDPRRIKATPNPILESFFQTQNKKPEKDDLSHLASQCSLSVRQIQCWFRRRRNQERPLMSKKFSESCWRFLFYSTSFLDGLFVFYNETWFGKPETVWDGYPKQPLQPAIYWWYLLELSFYFSLLLTLSYDVKRKDFKEQVVHHFVAVTLILFSYSANFVHIGALVLLLHDVSDIFMEACKMLIYTKWRLARDTMFILFAMVFFICRLILFPIKVLHTTYYAFLTNYQVFFGYYFANVLLMVLQGLNAFWFFLILRMFCKLLSDGQVKNDVRSDTEEQDTSDEQLEMRQQKSGKLRSNDAIDIRARGGLKASPACH
;
A
#
# COMPACT_ATOMS: atom_id res chain seq x y z
N MET A 1 -36.35 -17.11 -60.14
CA MET A 1 -35.13 -16.52 -59.54
C MET A 1 -34.96 -15.02 -59.84
N ALA A 2 -35.52 -14.45 -60.91
CA ALA A 2 -35.41 -13.02 -61.19
C ALA A 2 -36.33 -12.10 -60.34
N ASP A 3 -37.46 -12.61 -59.83
CA ASP A 3 -38.45 -11.78 -59.12
C ASP A 3 -38.12 -11.52 -57.64
N ASN A 4 -37.22 -12.32 -57.04
CA ASN A 4 -36.83 -12.17 -55.63
C ASN A 4 -35.63 -11.22 -55.44
N GLN A 5 -34.76 -11.07 -56.45
CA GLN A 5 -33.67 -10.09 -56.40
C GLN A 5 -34.16 -8.65 -56.61
N GLN A 6 -35.26 -8.46 -57.34
CA GLN A 6 -35.80 -7.12 -57.60
C GLN A 6 -36.55 -6.55 -56.38
N LYS A 7 -37.13 -7.42 -55.52
CA LYS A 7 -37.77 -7.03 -54.24
C LYS A 7 -36.77 -6.78 -53.10
N GLU A 8 -35.66 -7.53 -53.04
CA GLU A 8 -34.60 -7.24 -52.05
C GLU A 8 -33.89 -5.91 -52.36
N GLY A 9 -33.62 -5.62 -53.64
CA GLY A 9 -33.00 -4.36 -54.07
C GLY A 9 -33.85 -3.10 -53.85
N THR A 10 -35.19 -3.21 -53.85
CA THR A 10 -36.09 -2.08 -53.53
C THR A 10 -36.23 -1.87 -52.02
N THR A 11 -36.11 -2.93 -51.22
CA THR A 11 -36.23 -2.85 -49.76
C THR A 11 -35.00 -2.20 -49.14
N ILE A 12 -33.79 -2.57 -49.57
CA ILE A 12 -32.53 -1.97 -49.07
C ILE A 12 -32.43 -0.48 -49.44
N LYS A 13 -32.81 -0.09 -50.67
CA LYS A 13 -32.83 1.31 -51.08
C LYS A 13 -33.83 2.17 -50.30
N ASN A 14 -34.96 1.59 -49.86
CA ASN A 14 -35.91 2.29 -48.99
C ASN A 14 -35.39 2.45 -47.56
N TRP A 15 -34.60 1.49 -47.04
CA TRP A 15 -33.97 1.61 -45.72
C TRP A 15 -32.83 2.64 -45.70
N GLU A 16 -32.01 2.71 -46.75
CA GLU A 16 -30.99 3.76 -46.88
C GLU A 16 -31.60 5.15 -46.97
N LYS A 17 -32.68 5.31 -47.75
CA LYS A 17 -33.40 6.57 -47.88
C LYS A 17 -34.10 7.02 -46.59
N LEU A 18 -34.66 6.09 -45.83
CA LEU A 18 -35.24 6.37 -44.49
C LEU A 18 -34.18 6.71 -43.44
N LEU A 19 -32.95 6.20 -43.58
CA LEU A 19 -31.81 6.55 -42.71
C LEU A 19 -31.18 7.90 -43.09
N GLU A 20 -31.22 8.30 -44.35
CA GLU A 20 -30.89 9.64 -44.84
C GLU A 20 -31.93 10.68 -44.39
N GLU A 21 -33.23 10.39 -44.52
CA GLU A 21 -34.33 11.29 -44.15
C GLU A 21 -34.51 11.44 -42.62
N SER A 22 -34.06 10.47 -41.82
CA SER A 22 -34.08 10.56 -40.35
C SER A 22 -32.87 11.29 -39.74
N GLY A 23 -31.89 11.70 -40.57
CA GLY A 23 -30.70 12.44 -40.14
C GLY A 23 -29.72 11.64 -39.26
N ILE A 24 -29.89 10.32 -39.16
CA ILE A 24 -29.10 9.44 -38.27
C ILE A 24 -27.80 8.97 -38.95
N LEU A 25 -27.74 8.96 -40.28
CA LEU A 25 -26.47 8.85 -41.00
C LEU A 25 -25.85 10.24 -41.11
N ALA A 26 -25.00 10.58 -40.13
CA ALA A 26 -24.07 11.68 -40.26
C ALA A 26 -23.28 11.47 -41.57
N GLY A 27 -23.55 12.32 -42.58
CA GLY A 27 -22.93 12.23 -43.91
C GLY A 27 -21.41 12.15 -43.82
N THR A 28 -20.75 11.68 -44.88
CA THR A 28 -19.28 11.63 -44.96
C THR A 28 -18.64 12.95 -44.53
N ALA A 29 -19.24 14.09 -44.91
CA ALA A 29 -18.84 15.43 -44.46
C ALA A 29 -18.97 15.66 -42.95
N THR A 30 -19.98 15.10 -42.28
CA THR A 30 -20.16 15.20 -40.82
C THR A 30 -19.18 14.29 -40.07
N LYS A 31 -18.85 13.11 -40.62
CA LYS A 31 -17.80 12.23 -40.12
C LYS A 31 -16.40 12.85 -40.30
N GLU A 32 -16.13 13.44 -41.44
CA GLU A 32 -14.91 14.19 -41.71
C GLU A 32 -14.80 15.41 -40.79
N ARG A 33 -15.89 16.16 -40.59
CA ARG A 33 -15.92 17.29 -39.67
C ARG A 33 -15.72 16.89 -38.21
N LEU A 34 -16.34 15.79 -37.75
CA LEU A 34 -16.11 15.23 -36.42
C LEU A 34 -14.68 14.69 -36.26
N SER A 35 -14.09 14.14 -37.33
CA SER A 35 -12.69 13.70 -37.35
C SER A 35 -11.72 14.89 -37.34
N GLU A 36 -12.01 15.95 -38.10
CA GLU A 36 -11.23 17.19 -38.13
C GLU A 36 -11.34 17.93 -36.80
N GLU A 37 -12.53 18.11 -36.24
CA GLU A 37 -12.75 18.70 -34.92
C GLU A 37 -12.09 17.85 -33.82
N GLY A 38 -12.19 16.52 -33.90
CA GLY A 38 -11.48 15.61 -33.00
C GLY A 38 -9.96 15.73 -33.11
N SER A 39 -9.43 15.87 -34.33
CA SER A 39 -8.00 16.08 -34.57
C SER A 39 -7.54 17.46 -34.09
N LEU A 40 -8.38 18.49 -34.25
CA LEU A 40 -8.13 19.86 -33.81
C LEU A 40 -8.10 19.90 -32.28
N LEU A 41 -9.08 19.29 -31.61
CA LEU A 41 -9.11 19.15 -30.16
C LEU A 41 -7.90 18.39 -29.65
N LEU A 42 -7.53 17.26 -30.28
CA LEU A 42 -6.33 16.51 -29.91
C LEU A 42 -5.05 17.34 -30.08
N ASN A 43 -4.94 18.11 -31.17
CA ASN A 43 -3.78 18.96 -31.45
C ASN A 43 -3.71 20.16 -30.50
N THR A 44 -4.84 20.79 -30.18
CA THR A 44 -4.91 21.85 -29.17
C THR A 44 -4.57 21.31 -27.78
N LEU A 45 -5.05 20.12 -27.41
CA LEU A 45 -4.70 19.47 -26.15
C LEU A 45 -3.19 19.15 -26.10
N LYS A 46 -2.64 18.57 -27.17
CA LYS A 46 -1.19 18.31 -27.29
C LYS A 46 -0.38 19.59 -27.16
N TRP A 47 -0.79 20.67 -27.84
CA TRP A 47 -0.11 21.95 -27.75
C TRP A 47 -0.21 22.56 -26.36
N MET A 48 -1.40 22.56 -25.74
CA MET A 48 -1.57 23.04 -24.35
C MET A 48 -0.71 22.22 -23.37
N LEU A 49 -0.70 20.89 -23.50
CA LEU A 49 0.14 20.02 -22.67
C LEU A 49 1.63 20.26 -22.91
N ALA A 50 2.06 20.47 -24.15
CA ALA A 50 3.45 20.80 -24.47
C ALA A 50 3.85 22.16 -23.89
N THR A 51 3.03 23.19 -24.06
CA THR A 51 3.27 24.53 -23.50
C THR A 51 3.31 24.49 -21.97
N LEU A 52 2.42 23.73 -21.34
CA LEU A 52 2.45 23.52 -19.88
C LEU A 52 3.71 22.76 -19.46
N TYR A 53 4.12 21.75 -20.21
CA TYR A 53 5.34 20.98 -19.95
C TYR A 53 6.60 21.86 -20.05
N GLU A 54 6.74 22.63 -21.13
CA GLU A 54 7.87 23.57 -21.32
C GLU A 54 7.87 24.66 -20.25
N SER A 55 6.69 25.20 -19.92
CA SER A 55 6.58 26.21 -18.86
C SER A 55 6.90 25.63 -17.49
N PHE A 56 6.52 24.38 -17.22
CA PHE A 56 6.82 23.71 -15.96
C PHE A 56 8.32 23.44 -15.87
N TRP A 57 8.93 22.86 -16.89
CA TRP A 57 10.36 22.51 -16.92
C TRP A 57 11.29 23.66 -17.31
N LYS A 58 10.95 24.92 -17.01
CA LYS A 58 11.92 26.02 -17.17
C LYS A 58 13.12 25.82 -16.24
N ALA A 59 14.33 25.89 -16.79
CA ALA A 59 15.58 25.66 -16.05
C ALA A 59 15.70 26.54 -14.80
N GLU A 60 15.28 27.79 -14.87
CA GLU A 60 15.31 28.76 -13.76
C GLU A 60 14.57 28.29 -12.49
N TYR A 61 13.56 27.43 -12.63
CA TYR A 61 12.82 26.90 -11.49
C TYR A 61 13.48 25.70 -10.84
N TRP A 62 14.30 24.95 -11.58
CA TRP A 62 14.76 23.63 -11.15
C TRP A 62 16.27 23.50 -11.04
N LEU A 63 17.03 24.42 -11.63
CA LEU A 63 18.48 24.45 -11.61
C LEU A 63 18.99 25.75 -10.96
N PRO A 64 20.23 25.73 -10.42
CA PRO A 64 20.88 26.94 -9.95
C PRO A 64 21.04 27.99 -11.07
N PRO A 65 21.08 29.29 -10.72
CA PRO A 65 21.36 30.34 -11.69
C PRO A 65 22.66 30.07 -12.46
N GLY A 66 22.61 30.23 -13.79
CA GLY A 66 23.77 30.01 -14.68
C GLY A 66 23.84 28.63 -15.33
N TYR A 67 22.90 27.73 -15.04
CA TYR A 67 22.81 26.40 -15.67
C TYR A 67 21.51 26.23 -16.46
N THR A 68 21.58 25.42 -17.51
CA THR A 68 20.45 25.05 -18.37
C THR A 68 20.30 23.52 -18.47
N TRP A 69 19.19 23.02 -19.01
CA TRP A 69 19.06 21.57 -19.25
C TRP A 69 20.06 21.04 -20.28
N ALA A 70 20.56 21.88 -21.18
CA ALA A 70 21.61 21.52 -22.14
C ALA A 70 22.95 21.22 -21.44
N ASP A 71 23.18 21.79 -20.25
CA ASP A 71 24.35 21.49 -19.42
C ASP A 71 24.33 20.09 -18.79
N LEU A 72 23.16 19.44 -18.82
CA LEU A 72 22.86 18.13 -18.25
C LEU A 72 22.54 17.09 -19.35
N GLU A 73 22.90 17.37 -20.59
CA GLU A 73 22.84 16.38 -21.66
C GLU A 73 23.97 15.35 -21.51
N ASP A 74 23.67 14.11 -21.85
CA ASP A 74 24.63 13.01 -21.79
C ASP A 74 25.78 13.28 -22.77
N SER A 75 26.99 12.92 -22.36
CA SER A 75 28.20 12.92 -23.19
C SER A 75 28.78 11.51 -23.23
N ASP A 76 29.68 11.22 -24.18
CA ASP A 76 30.16 9.86 -24.47
C ASP A 76 30.67 9.09 -23.23
N ASP A 77 31.15 9.79 -22.19
CA ASP A 77 31.65 9.19 -20.94
C ASP A 77 30.80 9.50 -19.69
N ILE A 78 29.82 10.41 -19.77
CA ILE A 78 29.05 10.89 -18.60
C ILE A 78 27.55 10.90 -18.91
N THR A 79 26.80 10.11 -18.14
CA THR A 79 25.34 10.08 -18.16
C THR A 79 24.75 10.87 -17.00
N TYR A 80 23.70 11.63 -17.24
CA TYR A 80 22.93 12.35 -16.22
C TYR A 80 21.51 11.76 -16.06
N PRO A 81 20.83 11.99 -14.93
CA PRO A 81 19.47 11.54 -14.75
C PRO A 81 18.50 12.35 -15.61
N HIS A 82 17.69 11.67 -16.44
CA HIS A 82 16.66 12.32 -17.25
C HIS A 82 15.25 11.93 -16.81
N PRO A 83 14.28 12.86 -16.73
CA PRO A 83 12.90 12.52 -16.36
C PRO A 83 12.26 11.42 -17.23
N LYS A 84 12.71 11.26 -18.49
CA LYS A 84 12.26 10.20 -19.41
C LYS A 84 12.60 8.79 -18.91
N ASP A 85 13.66 8.64 -18.12
CA ASP A 85 14.10 7.34 -17.60
C ASP A 85 13.07 6.76 -16.62
N LEU A 86 12.35 7.65 -15.92
CA LEU A 86 11.31 7.29 -14.98
C LEU A 86 10.08 6.67 -15.65
N LEU A 87 9.97 6.72 -16.99
CA LEU A 87 8.94 5.96 -17.73
C LEU A 87 9.13 4.44 -17.58
N ALA A 88 10.38 3.98 -17.38
CA ALA A 88 10.67 2.56 -17.13
C ALA A 88 10.07 2.04 -15.81
N VAL A 89 9.71 2.93 -14.88
CA VAL A 89 9.04 2.59 -13.61
C VAL A 89 7.70 1.92 -13.87
N VAL A 90 6.95 2.34 -14.89
CA VAL A 90 5.61 1.80 -15.17
C VAL A 90 5.65 0.29 -15.43
N PRO A 91 6.39 -0.24 -16.43
CA PRO A 91 6.49 -1.68 -16.61
C PRO A 91 7.13 -2.39 -15.41
N LEU A 92 8.14 -1.78 -14.77
CA LEU A 92 8.78 -2.36 -13.58
C LEU A 92 7.81 -2.53 -12.41
N THR A 93 6.88 -1.59 -12.19
CA THR A 93 5.83 -1.71 -11.17
C THR A 93 4.95 -2.93 -11.44
N PHE A 94 4.54 -3.18 -12.68
CA PHE A 94 3.73 -4.37 -13.01
C PHE A 94 4.52 -5.66 -12.81
N VAL A 95 5.81 -5.67 -13.17
CA VAL A 95 6.70 -6.80 -12.89
C VAL A 95 6.79 -7.06 -11.38
N LEU A 96 6.99 -6.03 -10.56
CA LEU A 96 7.01 -6.16 -9.10
C LEU A 96 5.69 -6.65 -8.52
N LEU A 97 4.54 -6.27 -9.10
CA LEU A 97 3.23 -6.82 -8.69
C LEU A 97 3.11 -8.32 -8.98
N VAL A 98 3.63 -8.78 -10.12
CA VAL A 98 3.68 -10.21 -10.46
C VAL A 98 4.62 -10.95 -9.50
N ILE A 99 5.81 -10.40 -9.25
CA ILE A 99 6.77 -10.97 -8.29
C ILE A 99 6.17 -11.02 -6.89
N ARG A 100 5.49 -9.97 -6.44
CA ARG A 100 4.75 -9.93 -5.17
C ARG A 100 3.73 -11.05 -5.08
N TYR A 101 2.89 -11.21 -6.10
CA TYR A 101 1.90 -12.28 -6.11
C TYR A 101 2.56 -13.66 -6.00
N GLY A 102 3.66 -13.88 -6.72
CA GLY A 102 4.46 -15.10 -6.65
C GLY A 102 5.08 -15.32 -5.27
N SER A 103 5.75 -14.31 -4.71
CA SER A 103 6.47 -14.40 -3.43
C SER A 103 5.53 -14.65 -2.25
N GLU A 104 4.37 -14.00 -2.21
CA GLU A 104 3.37 -14.25 -1.17
C GLU A 104 2.87 -15.71 -1.20
N ARG A 105 2.74 -16.31 -2.40
CA ARG A 105 2.27 -17.68 -2.58
C ARG A 105 3.35 -18.74 -2.37
N ILE A 106 4.55 -18.50 -2.91
CA ILE A 106 5.66 -19.47 -2.97
C ILE A 106 6.51 -19.41 -1.70
N ILE A 107 6.72 -18.22 -1.12
CA ILE A 107 7.58 -18.02 0.04
C ILE A 107 6.72 -17.74 1.28
N GLY A 108 5.87 -16.72 1.23
CA GLY A 108 5.11 -16.24 2.37
C GLY A 108 4.19 -17.30 2.99
N LEU A 109 3.38 -17.97 2.17
CA LEU A 109 2.45 -19.00 2.67
C LEU A 109 3.16 -20.22 3.27
N PRO A 110 4.12 -20.88 2.61
CA PRO A 110 4.86 -21.99 3.21
C PRO A 110 5.62 -21.58 4.47
N LEU A 111 6.27 -20.42 4.46
CA LEU A 111 7.00 -19.90 5.62
C LEU A 111 6.07 -19.64 6.81
N SER A 112 4.88 -19.07 6.57
CA SER A 112 3.89 -18.84 7.62
C SER A 112 3.48 -20.15 8.32
N ARG A 113 3.31 -21.23 7.54
CA ARG A 113 2.95 -22.56 8.07
C ARG A 113 4.12 -23.18 8.83
N ALA A 114 5.33 -23.08 8.30
CA ALA A 114 6.55 -23.57 8.94
C ALA A 114 6.79 -22.87 10.30
N MET A 115 6.54 -21.57 10.39
CA MET A 115 6.63 -20.77 11.62
C MET A 115 5.43 -20.95 12.57
N GLY A 116 4.46 -21.81 12.20
CA GLY A 116 3.34 -22.17 13.06
C GLY A 116 2.21 -21.14 13.12
N VAL A 117 2.12 -20.21 12.15
CA VAL A 117 0.99 -19.30 12.00
C VAL A 117 -0.25 -20.12 11.66
N ARG A 118 -1.32 -19.96 12.46
CA ARG A 118 -2.58 -20.70 12.26
C ARG A 118 -3.71 -19.71 12.06
N ASP A 119 -4.39 -19.84 10.91
CA ASP A 119 -5.58 -19.07 10.67
C ASP A 119 -6.73 -19.55 11.57
N PRO A 120 -7.43 -18.61 12.25
CA PRO A 120 -8.57 -18.97 13.06
C PRO A 120 -9.68 -19.55 12.16
N ARG A 121 -10.33 -20.63 12.62
CA ARG A 121 -11.54 -21.13 11.95
C ARG A 121 -12.64 -20.10 12.09
N ARG A 122 -13.03 -19.46 10.99
CA ARG A 122 -14.12 -18.47 10.96
C ARG A 122 -15.43 -19.13 10.57
N ILE A 123 -16.50 -18.83 11.30
CA ILE A 123 -17.83 -19.30 10.99
C ILE A 123 -18.39 -18.44 9.86
N LYS A 124 -18.85 -19.07 8.79
CA LYS A 124 -19.53 -18.33 7.72
C LYS A 124 -20.87 -17.81 8.23
N ALA A 125 -21.20 -16.55 7.94
CA ALA A 125 -22.53 -16.03 8.21
C ALA A 125 -23.57 -16.86 7.45
N THR A 126 -24.70 -17.15 8.09
CA THR A 126 -25.80 -17.89 7.45
C THR A 126 -26.34 -17.07 6.30
N PRO A 127 -26.55 -17.63 5.09
CA PRO A 127 -27.05 -16.86 3.96
C PRO A 127 -28.40 -16.18 4.30
N ASN A 128 -28.44 -14.85 4.26
CA ASN A 128 -29.67 -14.08 4.40
C ASN A 128 -29.59 -12.86 3.45
N PRO A 129 -30.40 -12.81 2.39
CA PRO A 129 -30.31 -11.76 1.37
C PRO A 129 -30.66 -10.37 1.91
N ILE A 130 -31.57 -10.26 2.88
CA ILE A 130 -31.95 -8.97 3.49
C ILE A 130 -30.76 -8.40 4.25
N LEU A 131 -30.15 -9.20 5.14
CA LEU A 131 -28.99 -8.77 5.91
C LEU A 131 -27.77 -8.48 5.04
N GLU A 132 -27.55 -9.26 3.97
CA GLU A 132 -26.46 -9.01 3.02
C GLU A 132 -26.70 -7.72 2.22
N SER A 133 -27.92 -7.47 1.77
CA SER A 133 -28.26 -6.23 1.06
C SER A 133 -27.99 -5.01 1.95
N PHE A 134 -28.41 -5.03 3.21
CA PHE A 134 -28.15 -3.96 4.18
C PHE A 134 -26.65 -3.79 4.44
N PHE A 135 -25.91 -4.89 4.60
CA PHE A 135 -24.47 -4.87 4.85
C PHE A 135 -23.67 -4.20 3.73
N GLN A 136 -24.05 -4.45 2.47
CA GLN A 136 -23.35 -3.93 1.30
C GLN A 136 -23.73 -2.49 0.96
N THR A 137 -24.98 -2.10 1.20
CA THR A 137 -25.52 -0.83 0.70
C THR A 137 -25.64 0.26 1.75
N GLN A 138 -25.88 -0.09 3.02
CA GLN A 138 -26.17 0.89 4.06
C GLN A 138 -25.06 0.96 5.10
N ASN A 139 -24.97 -0.04 5.97
CA ASN A 139 -24.06 0.01 7.11
C ASN A 139 -23.56 -1.38 7.53
N LYS A 140 -22.25 -1.49 7.74
CA LYS A 140 -21.59 -2.71 8.22
C LYS A 140 -21.72 -2.90 9.74
N LYS A 141 -22.04 -1.83 10.49
CA LYS A 141 -22.25 -1.80 11.95
C LYS A 141 -23.60 -1.12 12.24
N PRO A 142 -24.72 -1.85 12.11
CA PRO A 142 -26.07 -1.28 12.31
C PRO A 142 -26.25 -0.71 13.72
N GLU A 143 -26.99 0.39 13.81
CA GLU A 143 -27.36 1.02 15.08
C GLU A 143 -28.51 0.26 15.77
N LYS A 144 -28.87 0.68 17.00
CA LYS A 144 -29.90 -0.01 17.79
C LYS A 144 -31.26 -0.05 17.08
N ASP A 145 -31.61 1.03 16.40
CA ASP A 145 -32.89 1.15 15.72
C ASP A 145 -32.93 0.26 14.48
N ASP A 146 -31.86 0.25 13.67
CA ASP A 146 -31.67 -0.64 12.53
C ASP A 146 -31.77 -2.11 12.92
N LEU A 147 -31.16 -2.48 14.05
CA LEU A 147 -31.19 -3.85 14.55
C LEU A 147 -32.60 -4.32 14.89
N SER A 148 -33.44 -3.43 15.43
CA SER A 148 -34.84 -3.75 15.77
C SER A 148 -35.70 -3.92 14.51
N HIS A 149 -35.47 -3.09 13.50
CA HIS A 149 -36.15 -3.17 12.22
C HIS A 149 -35.74 -4.41 11.41
N LEU A 150 -34.46 -4.74 11.36
CA LEU A 150 -33.98 -5.96 10.70
C LEU A 150 -34.46 -7.23 11.42
N ALA A 151 -34.64 -7.17 12.74
CA ALA A 151 -35.18 -8.27 13.54
C ALA A 151 -36.62 -8.59 13.16
N SER A 152 -37.47 -7.58 13.00
CA SER A 152 -38.86 -7.78 12.57
C SER A 152 -38.93 -8.30 11.13
N GLN A 153 -38.14 -7.75 10.21
CA GLN A 153 -38.14 -8.18 8.81
C GLN A 153 -37.63 -9.61 8.59
N CYS A 154 -36.60 -10.03 9.33
CA CYS A 154 -36.00 -11.35 9.16
C CYS A 154 -36.61 -12.44 10.07
N SER A 155 -37.55 -12.07 10.95
CA SER A 155 -38.06 -12.96 12.01
C SER A 155 -36.94 -13.59 12.85
N LEU A 156 -35.90 -12.79 13.14
CA LEU A 156 -34.74 -13.18 13.93
C LEU A 156 -34.67 -12.34 15.20
N SER A 157 -34.08 -12.89 16.26
CA SER A 157 -33.75 -12.09 17.45
C SER A 157 -32.65 -11.07 17.13
N VAL A 158 -32.69 -9.93 17.83
CA VAL A 158 -31.64 -8.88 17.73
C VAL A 158 -30.23 -9.47 17.93
N ARG A 159 -30.08 -10.41 18.88
CA ARG A 159 -28.82 -11.08 19.14
C ARG A 159 -28.34 -11.94 17.95
N GLN A 160 -29.25 -12.64 17.26
CA GLN A 160 -28.89 -13.42 16.07
C GLN A 160 -28.42 -12.51 14.94
N ILE A 161 -29.04 -11.34 14.76
CA ILE A 161 -28.63 -10.34 13.76
C ILE A 161 -27.28 -9.74 14.12
N GLN A 162 -27.07 -9.32 15.37
CA GLN A 162 -25.76 -8.84 15.84
C GLN A 162 -24.66 -9.88 15.60
N CYS A 163 -24.92 -11.15 15.93
CA CYS A 163 -24.03 -12.27 15.65
C CYS A 163 -23.77 -12.44 14.15
N TRP A 164 -24.80 -12.32 13.31
CA TRP A 164 -24.68 -12.40 11.86
C TRP A 164 -23.76 -11.30 11.31
N PHE A 165 -24.00 -10.04 11.69
CA PHE A 165 -23.17 -8.90 11.27
C PHE A 165 -21.73 -9.05 11.76
N ARG A 166 -21.52 -9.50 13.00
CA ARG A 166 -20.18 -9.79 13.53
C ARG A 166 -19.47 -10.87 12.71
N ARG A 167 -20.14 -11.98 12.40
CA ARG A 167 -19.60 -13.06 11.55
C ARG A 167 -19.30 -12.57 10.14
N ARG A 168 -20.20 -11.81 9.54
CA ARG A 168 -20.05 -11.28 8.18
C ARG A 168 -18.88 -10.31 8.07
N ARG A 169 -18.68 -9.44 9.07
CA ARG A 169 -17.47 -8.62 9.19
C ARG A 169 -16.22 -9.47 9.35
N ASN A 170 -16.25 -10.50 10.21
CA ASN A 170 -15.13 -11.41 10.40
C ASN A 170 -14.75 -12.16 9.10
N GLN A 171 -15.69 -12.43 8.21
CA GLN A 171 -15.42 -13.05 6.90
C GLN A 171 -14.64 -12.13 5.95
N GLU A 172 -14.83 -10.81 5.97
CA GLU A 172 -14.07 -9.87 5.13
C GLU A 172 -12.64 -9.65 5.62
N ARG A 173 -12.33 -10.07 6.84
CA ARG A 173 -11.02 -9.82 7.42
C ARG A 173 -9.93 -10.58 6.63
N PRO A 174 -8.75 -9.99 6.44
CA PRO A 174 -7.63 -10.74 5.90
C PRO A 174 -7.23 -11.85 6.89
N LEU A 175 -6.81 -12.99 6.35
CA LEU A 175 -6.28 -14.12 7.13
C LEU A 175 -4.92 -13.73 7.75
N MET A 176 -4.54 -14.34 8.87
CA MET A 176 -3.27 -14.04 9.52
C MET A 176 -2.09 -14.51 8.64
N SER A 177 -2.26 -15.63 7.95
CA SER A 177 -1.31 -16.10 6.92
C SER A 177 -1.14 -15.10 5.77
N LYS A 178 -2.22 -14.43 5.36
CA LYS A 178 -2.18 -13.39 4.31
C LYS A 178 -1.42 -12.15 4.81
N LYS A 179 -1.73 -11.64 6.01
CA LYS A 179 -0.98 -10.54 6.64
C LYS A 179 0.51 -10.85 6.79
N PHE A 180 0.82 -12.07 7.24
CA PHE A 180 2.19 -12.56 7.33
C PHE A 180 2.88 -12.55 5.95
N SER A 181 2.21 -13.05 4.92
CA SER A 181 2.78 -13.13 3.56
C SER A 181 3.04 -11.75 2.96
N GLU A 182 2.12 -10.79 3.17
CA GLU A 182 2.31 -9.39 2.78
C GLU A 182 3.52 -8.75 3.47
N SER A 183 3.69 -8.98 4.78
CA SER A 183 4.87 -8.50 5.51
C SER A 183 6.15 -9.21 5.08
N CYS A 184 6.09 -10.51 4.77
CA CYS A 184 7.23 -11.25 4.26
C CYS A 184 7.73 -10.71 2.91
N TRP A 185 6.81 -10.36 1.99
CA TRP A 185 7.18 -9.71 0.73
C TRP A 185 7.93 -8.39 0.95
N ARG A 186 7.37 -7.51 1.79
CA ARG A 186 7.99 -6.22 2.12
C ARG A 186 9.33 -6.40 2.80
N PHE A 187 9.42 -7.34 3.75
CA PHE A 187 10.69 -7.69 4.41
C PHE A 187 11.77 -8.10 3.41
N LEU A 188 11.45 -8.98 2.46
CA LEU A 188 12.39 -9.41 1.42
C LEU A 188 12.86 -8.23 0.56
N PHE A 189 11.91 -7.40 0.10
CA PHE A 189 12.23 -6.24 -0.73
C PHE A 189 13.12 -5.22 0.00
N TYR A 190 12.76 -4.80 1.22
CA TYR A 190 13.56 -3.85 2.00
C TYR A 190 14.93 -4.42 2.35
N SER A 191 15.03 -5.74 2.60
CA SER A 191 16.31 -6.39 2.86
C SER A 191 17.21 -6.35 1.63
N THR A 192 16.68 -6.64 0.44
CA THR A 192 17.45 -6.57 -0.81
C THR A 192 17.83 -5.13 -1.14
N SER A 193 16.90 -4.19 -1.05
CA SER A 193 17.16 -2.78 -1.33
C SER A 193 18.21 -2.18 -0.39
N PHE A 194 18.15 -2.50 0.89
CA PHE A 194 19.16 -2.03 1.84
C PHE A 194 20.57 -2.59 1.53
N LEU A 195 20.66 -3.86 1.12
CA LEU A 195 21.94 -4.45 0.69
C LEU A 195 22.47 -3.78 -0.58
N ASP A 196 21.59 -3.49 -1.56
CA ASP A 196 21.95 -2.75 -2.77
C ASP A 196 22.42 -1.33 -2.42
N GLY A 197 21.75 -0.66 -1.49
CA GLY A 197 22.19 0.62 -0.94
C GLY A 197 23.57 0.52 -0.31
N LEU A 198 23.82 -0.44 0.59
CA LEU A 198 25.15 -0.63 1.18
C LEU A 198 26.24 -0.87 0.12
N PHE A 199 25.92 -1.57 -0.96
CA PHE A 199 26.84 -1.79 -2.08
C PHE A 199 27.16 -0.48 -2.82
N VAL A 200 26.15 0.34 -3.13
CA VAL A 200 26.32 1.68 -3.73
C VAL A 200 27.20 2.55 -2.84
N PHE A 201 26.95 2.55 -1.53
CA PHE A 201 27.67 3.40 -0.58
C PHE A 201 29.07 2.93 -0.22
N TYR A 202 29.44 1.69 -0.56
CA TYR A 202 30.71 1.08 -0.12
C TYR A 202 31.95 1.88 -0.56
N ASN A 203 31.92 2.44 -1.78
CA ASN A 203 33.02 3.22 -2.34
C ASN A 203 32.82 4.74 -2.22
N GLU A 204 31.71 5.17 -1.63
CA GLU A 204 31.27 6.56 -1.69
C GLU A 204 31.60 7.35 -0.42
N THR A 205 32.23 8.49 -0.59
CA THR A 205 32.74 9.30 0.54
C THR A 205 31.67 10.16 1.21
N TRP A 206 30.58 10.47 0.51
CA TRP A 206 29.51 11.39 0.95
C TRP A 206 28.62 10.84 2.07
N PHE A 207 28.62 9.53 2.33
CA PHE A 207 27.99 8.98 3.54
C PHE A 207 28.77 9.38 4.80
N GLY A 208 30.09 9.25 4.74
CA GLY A 208 31.00 9.61 5.83
C GLY A 208 31.10 11.12 6.04
N LYS A 209 31.22 11.86 4.93
CA LYS A 209 31.40 13.32 4.87
C LYS A 209 30.22 13.98 4.14
N PRO A 210 29.16 14.34 4.87
CA PRO A 210 27.92 14.86 4.27
C PRO A 210 28.14 16.17 3.51
N GLU A 211 29.16 16.93 3.86
CA GLU A 211 29.57 18.15 3.18
C GLU A 211 29.91 17.94 1.69
N THR A 212 30.38 16.76 1.29
CA THR A 212 30.76 16.45 -0.09
C THR A 212 29.59 15.99 -0.96
N VAL A 213 28.38 15.89 -0.40
CA VAL A 213 27.19 15.38 -1.12
C VAL A 213 26.81 16.25 -2.31
N TRP A 214 27.17 17.54 -2.25
CA TRP A 214 26.90 18.54 -3.29
C TRP A 214 28.08 18.76 -4.23
N ASP A 215 29.20 18.06 -4.05
CA ASP A 215 30.37 18.26 -4.90
C ASP A 215 30.03 17.95 -6.36
N GLY A 216 30.33 18.90 -7.24
CA GLY A 216 30.00 18.81 -8.66
C GLY A 216 28.54 19.07 -9.02
N TYR A 217 27.64 19.35 -8.06
CA TYR A 217 26.26 19.73 -8.37
C TYR A 217 26.22 21.05 -9.16
N PRO A 218 25.36 21.21 -10.19
CA PRO A 218 24.33 20.28 -10.69
C PRO A 218 24.83 19.19 -11.64
N LYS A 219 26.10 19.20 -12.05
CA LYS A 219 26.71 18.25 -13.01
C LYS A 219 27.25 16.98 -12.33
N GLN A 220 26.44 16.35 -11.47
CA GLN A 220 26.79 15.08 -10.84
C GLN A 220 26.49 13.90 -11.78
N PRO A 221 27.48 13.07 -12.14
CA PRO A 221 27.28 11.94 -13.04
C PRO A 221 26.41 10.86 -12.38
N LEU A 222 25.45 10.32 -13.12
CA LEU A 222 24.59 9.24 -12.65
C LEU A 222 25.32 7.89 -12.75
N GLN A 223 25.57 7.29 -11.60
CA GLN A 223 26.12 5.94 -11.55
C GLN A 223 25.05 4.89 -11.92
N PRO A 224 25.39 3.86 -12.71
CA PRO A 224 24.44 2.82 -13.10
C PRO A 224 23.80 2.07 -11.92
N ALA A 225 24.53 1.90 -10.82
CA ALA A 225 24.00 1.25 -9.62
C ALA A 225 22.90 2.10 -8.95
N ILE A 226 23.11 3.42 -8.86
CA ILE A 226 22.11 4.36 -8.32
C ILE A 226 20.89 4.43 -9.24
N TYR A 227 21.10 4.44 -10.56
CA TYR A 227 20.03 4.39 -11.56
C TYR A 227 19.06 3.22 -11.30
N TRP A 228 19.58 1.99 -11.28
CA TRP A 228 18.73 0.81 -11.11
C TRP A 228 18.07 0.78 -9.74
N TRP A 229 18.80 1.20 -8.70
CA TRP A 229 18.26 1.24 -7.34
C TRP A 229 17.10 2.24 -7.22
N TYR A 230 17.24 3.45 -7.78
CA TYR A 230 16.16 4.45 -7.82
C TYR A 230 14.92 3.95 -8.57
N LEU A 231 15.12 3.33 -9.74
CA LEU A 231 14.01 2.80 -10.53
C LEU A 231 13.27 1.68 -9.78
N LEU A 232 14.00 0.78 -9.11
CA LEU A 232 13.42 -0.30 -8.33
C LEU A 232 12.64 0.22 -7.11
N GLU A 233 13.22 1.16 -6.35
CA GLU A 233 12.55 1.79 -5.21
C GLU A 233 11.28 2.50 -5.64
N LEU A 234 11.36 3.38 -6.64
CA LEU A 234 10.19 4.09 -7.13
C LEU A 234 9.10 3.13 -7.63
N SER A 235 9.50 2.08 -8.35
CA SER A 235 8.57 1.06 -8.86
C SER A 235 7.87 0.31 -7.73
N PHE A 236 8.58 0.05 -6.63
CA PHE A 236 8.03 -0.58 -5.44
C PHE A 236 7.05 0.34 -4.72
N TYR A 237 7.37 1.62 -4.53
CA TYR A 237 6.43 2.60 -3.96
C TYR A 237 5.16 2.75 -4.80
N PHE A 238 5.27 2.78 -6.13
CA PHE A 238 4.10 2.75 -7.02
C PHE A 238 3.30 1.46 -6.86
N SER A 239 3.96 0.30 -6.72
CA SER A 239 3.29 -0.97 -6.49
C SER A 239 2.48 -0.96 -5.18
N LEU A 240 3.01 -0.35 -4.12
CA LEU A 240 2.31 -0.19 -2.84
C LEU A 240 1.11 0.76 -2.97
N LEU A 241 1.24 1.83 -3.75
CA LEU A 241 0.15 2.77 -4.00
C LEU A 241 -1.01 2.10 -4.74
N LEU A 242 -0.72 1.28 -5.76
CA LEU A 242 -1.73 0.54 -6.51
C LEU A 242 -2.45 -0.52 -5.65
N THR A 243 -1.74 -1.16 -4.71
CA THR A 243 -2.36 -2.14 -3.80
C THR A 243 -2.97 -1.52 -2.55
N LEU A 244 -2.81 -0.21 -2.32
CA LEU A 244 -3.22 0.46 -1.09
C LEU A 244 -4.69 0.27 -0.72
N SER A 245 -5.58 0.19 -1.72
CA SER A 245 -7.01 -0.05 -1.51
C SER A 245 -7.35 -1.48 -1.10
N TYR A 246 -6.51 -2.44 -1.50
CA TYR A 246 -6.67 -3.88 -1.25
C TYR A 246 -5.92 -4.34 0.00
N ASP A 247 -4.85 -3.62 0.36
CA ASP A 247 -4.05 -3.89 1.55
C ASP A 247 -4.84 -3.61 2.84
N VAL A 248 -4.38 -4.22 3.93
CA VAL A 248 -5.04 -4.11 5.24
C VAL A 248 -4.95 -2.67 5.76
N LYS A 249 -6.07 -1.96 5.76
CA LYS A 249 -6.17 -0.59 6.27
C LYS A 249 -5.95 -0.57 7.79
N ARG A 250 -5.16 0.40 8.26
CA ARG A 250 -4.81 0.61 9.68
C ARG A 250 -5.26 2.00 10.14
N LYS A 251 -5.18 2.28 11.44
CA LYS A 251 -5.61 3.58 12.02
C LYS A 251 -4.81 4.78 11.49
N ASP A 252 -3.55 4.55 11.10
CA ASP A 252 -2.63 5.53 10.52
C ASP A 252 -2.70 5.56 8.97
N PHE A 253 -3.81 5.11 8.37
CA PHE A 253 -3.96 5.02 6.92
C PHE A 253 -3.79 6.37 6.21
N LYS A 254 -4.31 7.47 6.77
CA LYS A 254 -4.22 8.80 6.15
C LYS A 254 -2.78 9.29 6.14
N GLU A 255 -2.08 9.14 7.25
CA GLU A 255 -0.68 9.50 7.43
C GLU A 255 0.21 8.64 6.51
N GLN A 256 -0.12 7.35 6.36
CA GLN A 256 0.57 6.46 5.43
C GLN A 256 0.34 6.87 3.97
N VAL A 257 -0.85 7.34 3.58
CA VAL A 257 -1.12 7.85 2.23
C VAL A 257 -0.29 9.10 1.95
N VAL A 258 -0.29 10.07 2.88
CA VAL A 258 0.49 11.30 2.75
C VAL A 258 1.98 10.97 2.61
N HIS A 259 2.49 10.04 3.42
CA HIS A 259 3.85 9.56 3.32
C HIS A 259 4.21 9.01 1.94
N HIS A 260 3.41 8.10 1.38
CA HIS A 260 3.70 7.52 0.07
C HIS A 260 3.70 8.59 -1.01
N PHE A 261 2.77 9.55 -0.93
CA PHE A 261 2.74 10.67 -1.85
C PHE A 261 4.02 11.53 -1.75
N VAL A 262 4.45 11.87 -0.53
CA VAL A 262 5.68 12.62 -0.27
C VAL A 262 6.91 11.85 -0.73
N ALA A 263 7.02 10.56 -0.41
CA ALA A 263 8.13 9.71 -0.80
C ALA A 263 8.25 9.57 -2.33
N VAL A 264 7.14 9.25 -3.02
CA VAL A 264 7.11 9.18 -4.49
C VAL A 264 7.51 10.53 -5.10
N THR A 265 6.97 11.63 -4.57
CA THR A 265 7.29 12.98 -5.07
C THR A 265 8.77 13.31 -4.85
N LEU A 266 9.34 12.98 -3.68
CA LEU A 266 10.77 13.18 -3.38
C LEU A 266 11.67 12.35 -4.29
N ILE A 267 11.34 11.10 -4.57
CA ILE A 267 12.14 10.24 -5.45
C ILE A 267 12.08 10.77 -6.89
N LEU A 268 10.88 11.06 -7.41
CA LEU A 268 10.70 11.63 -8.75
C LEU A 268 11.44 12.96 -8.92
N PHE A 269 11.26 13.86 -7.96
CA PHE A 269 11.89 15.18 -7.97
C PHE A 269 13.41 15.06 -7.84
N SER A 270 13.91 14.28 -6.89
CA SER A 270 15.35 14.17 -6.66
C SER A 270 16.08 13.54 -7.84
N TYR A 271 15.45 12.61 -8.55
CA TYR A 271 15.99 12.10 -9.80
C TYR A 271 16.00 13.19 -10.88
N SER A 272 14.85 13.83 -11.11
CA SER A 272 14.70 14.79 -12.21
C SER A 272 15.54 16.07 -12.07
N ALA A 273 15.79 16.53 -10.85
CA ALA A 273 16.58 17.72 -10.55
C ALA A 273 18.06 17.39 -10.22
N ASN A 274 18.48 16.13 -10.41
CA ASN A 274 19.81 15.63 -10.07
C ASN A 274 20.22 15.84 -8.58
N PHE A 275 19.27 15.70 -7.65
CA PHE A 275 19.52 15.61 -6.20
C PHE A 275 19.74 14.14 -5.78
N VAL A 276 20.30 13.33 -6.67
CA VAL A 276 20.32 11.87 -6.57
C VAL A 276 21.10 11.40 -5.34
N HIS A 277 22.21 12.04 -4.98
CA HIS A 277 22.96 11.68 -3.77
C HIS A 277 22.15 11.93 -2.48
N ILE A 278 21.45 13.06 -2.39
CA ILE A 278 20.58 13.35 -1.24
C ILE A 278 19.44 12.36 -1.16
N GLY A 279 18.75 12.08 -2.27
CA GLY A 279 17.66 11.12 -2.25
C GLY A 279 18.13 9.69 -1.99
N ALA A 280 19.33 9.28 -2.44
CA ALA A 280 19.95 8.01 -2.06
C ALA A 280 20.20 7.90 -0.54
N LEU A 281 20.65 8.98 0.12
CA LEU A 281 20.75 9.02 1.60
C LEU A 281 19.38 8.87 2.25
N VAL A 282 18.35 9.53 1.70
CA VAL A 282 16.98 9.45 2.21
C VAL A 282 16.48 8.00 2.13
N LEU A 283 16.62 7.33 0.98
CA LEU A 283 16.21 5.93 0.77
C LEU A 283 16.90 5.01 1.79
N LEU A 284 18.25 5.03 1.85
CA LEU A 284 19.03 4.18 2.74
C LEU A 284 18.62 4.31 4.22
N LEU A 285 18.46 5.55 4.70
CA LEU A 285 18.12 5.82 6.10
C LEU A 285 16.70 5.38 6.46
N HIS A 286 15.79 5.30 5.50
CA HIS A 286 14.41 4.90 5.74
C HIS A 286 14.22 3.38 5.64
N ASP A 287 14.86 2.70 4.69
CA ASP A 287 14.64 1.26 4.42
C ASP A 287 15.13 0.37 5.56
N VAL A 288 16.24 0.73 6.22
CA VAL A 288 16.86 -0.11 7.26
C VAL A 288 15.94 -0.40 8.45
N SER A 289 15.14 0.59 8.88
CA SER A 289 14.20 0.37 9.99
C SER A 289 12.98 -0.44 9.56
N ASP A 290 12.61 -0.38 8.28
CA ASP A 290 11.44 -1.10 7.75
C ASP A 290 11.68 -2.61 7.67
N ILE A 291 12.94 -3.05 7.50
CA ILE A 291 13.34 -4.46 7.66
C ILE A 291 12.90 -5.00 9.02
N PHE A 292 13.28 -4.31 10.10
CA PHE A 292 12.95 -4.73 11.46
C PHE A 292 11.46 -4.61 11.76
N MET A 293 10.80 -3.59 11.19
CA MET A 293 9.35 -3.41 11.31
C MET A 293 8.59 -4.60 10.70
N GLU A 294 8.92 -5.00 9.47
CA GLU A 294 8.25 -6.09 8.78
C GLU A 294 8.57 -7.45 9.41
N ALA A 295 9.80 -7.66 9.87
CA ALA A 295 10.17 -8.84 10.66
C ALA A 295 9.34 -8.94 11.96
N CYS A 296 9.15 -7.81 12.66
CA CYS A 296 8.32 -7.76 13.86
C CYS A 296 6.84 -8.09 13.55
N LYS A 297 6.29 -7.54 12.45
CA LYS A 297 4.93 -7.86 11.98
C LYS A 297 4.77 -9.34 11.63
N MET A 298 5.78 -9.97 11.04
CA MET A 298 5.75 -11.42 10.81
C MET A 298 5.70 -12.20 12.12
N LEU A 299 6.55 -11.83 13.09
CA LEU A 299 6.65 -12.52 14.38
C LEU A 299 5.42 -12.33 15.27
N ILE A 300 4.62 -11.26 15.08
CA ILE A 300 3.40 -11.02 15.86
C ILE A 300 2.37 -12.15 15.70
N TYR A 301 2.35 -12.83 14.55
CA TYR A 301 1.43 -13.93 14.25
C TYR A 301 1.95 -15.30 14.70
N THR A 302 3.19 -15.33 15.20
CA THR A 302 3.86 -16.54 15.69
C THR A 302 3.78 -16.62 17.22
N LYS A 303 4.23 -17.73 17.79
CA LYS A 303 4.30 -17.89 19.25
C LYS A 303 5.62 -17.39 19.85
N TRP A 304 6.53 -16.85 19.05
CA TRP A 304 7.89 -16.49 19.45
C TRP A 304 7.95 -15.10 20.09
N ARG A 305 7.46 -15.01 21.34
CA ARG A 305 7.33 -13.74 22.08
C ARG A 305 8.67 -13.02 22.26
N LEU A 306 9.72 -13.74 22.67
CA LEU A 306 11.06 -13.16 22.87
C LEU A 306 11.57 -12.54 21.58
N ALA A 307 11.54 -13.27 20.48
CA ALA A 307 12.01 -12.78 19.18
C ALA A 307 11.22 -11.55 18.71
N ARG A 308 9.89 -11.55 18.88
CA ARG A 308 9.03 -10.40 18.56
C ARG A 308 9.44 -9.16 19.38
N ASP A 309 9.62 -9.30 20.69
CA ASP A 309 9.94 -8.18 21.57
C ASP A 309 11.34 -7.65 21.30
N THR A 310 12.32 -8.54 21.04
CA THR A 310 13.67 -8.16 20.59
C THR A 310 13.64 -7.39 19.27
N MET A 311 12.91 -7.90 18.26
CA MET A 311 12.80 -7.21 16.96
C MET A 311 12.08 -5.86 17.09
N PHE A 312 11.10 -5.74 17.98
CA PHE A 312 10.45 -4.46 18.25
C PHE A 312 11.40 -3.43 18.88
N ILE A 313 12.22 -3.85 19.86
CA ILE A 313 13.21 -2.96 20.48
C ILE A 313 14.27 -2.53 19.45
N LEU A 314 14.75 -3.47 18.63
CA LEU A 314 15.71 -3.20 17.57
C LEU A 314 15.14 -2.24 16.51
N PHE A 315 13.89 -2.47 16.08
CA PHE A 315 13.16 -1.55 15.22
C PHE A 315 13.08 -0.15 15.82
N ALA A 316 12.67 -0.01 17.08
CA ALA A 316 12.53 1.29 17.74
C ALA A 316 13.88 2.03 17.82
N MET A 317 14.96 1.32 18.14
CA MET A 317 16.32 1.86 18.21
C MET A 317 16.81 2.33 16.83
N VAL A 318 16.71 1.47 15.81
CA VAL A 318 17.16 1.78 14.44
C VAL A 318 16.32 2.92 13.85
N PHE A 319 15.00 2.94 14.08
CA PHE A 319 14.12 4.02 13.67
C PHE A 319 14.56 5.36 14.27
N PHE A 320 14.83 5.38 15.59
CA PHE A 320 15.29 6.60 16.27
C PHE A 320 16.63 7.10 15.70
N ILE A 321 17.62 6.22 15.59
CA ILE A 321 18.95 6.58 15.11
C ILE A 321 18.88 7.05 13.65
N CYS A 322 18.26 6.29 12.75
CA CYS A 322 18.31 6.61 11.33
C CYS A 322 17.44 7.80 10.98
N ARG A 323 16.22 7.88 11.52
CA ARG A 323 15.23 8.90 11.11
C ARG A 323 15.17 10.14 11.99
N LEU A 324 15.53 10.06 13.28
CA LEU A 324 15.52 11.24 14.16
C LEU A 324 16.91 11.81 14.46
N ILE A 325 17.99 11.05 14.29
CA ILE A 325 19.36 11.55 14.48
C ILE A 325 20.06 11.72 13.14
N LEU A 326 20.27 10.64 12.39
CA LEU A 326 21.05 10.67 11.15
C LEU A 326 20.35 11.47 10.07
N PHE A 327 19.04 11.32 9.84
CA PHE A 327 18.35 12.06 8.80
C PHE A 327 18.44 13.59 8.99
N PRO A 328 18.16 14.18 10.16
CA PRO A 328 18.38 15.61 10.36
C PRO A 328 19.84 16.07 10.19
N ILE A 329 20.80 15.28 10.67
CA ILE A 329 22.24 15.65 10.63
C ILE A 329 22.86 15.46 9.25
N LYS A 330 22.46 14.40 8.52
CA LYS A 330 23.06 14.00 7.25
C LYS A 330 22.33 14.58 6.04
N VAL A 331 20.99 14.71 6.12
CA VAL A 331 20.16 15.19 5.03
C VAL A 331 19.72 16.63 5.26
N LEU A 332 19.02 16.94 6.35
CA LEU A 332 18.49 18.30 6.54
C LEU A 332 19.61 19.32 6.75
N HIS A 333 20.63 19.01 7.55
CA HIS A 333 21.73 19.95 7.76
C HIS A 333 22.51 20.24 6.46
N THR A 334 22.73 19.23 5.61
CA THR A 334 23.46 19.43 4.34
C THR A 334 22.62 20.19 3.33
N THR A 335 21.31 19.93 3.25
CA THR A 335 20.42 20.70 2.37
C THR A 335 20.24 22.13 2.86
N TYR A 336 20.12 22.39 4.17
CA TYR A 336 19.91 23.74 4.67
C TYR A 336 21.18 24.58 4.81
N TYR A 337 22.32 23.99 5.18
CA TYR A 337 23.55 24.74 5.45
C TYR A 337 24.61 24.56 4.35
N ALA A 338 24.96 23.33 4.02
CA ALA A 338 26.04 23.06 3.05
C ALA A 338 25.67 23.52 1.63
N PHE A 339 24.40 23.36 1.24
CA PHE A 339 23.90 23.85 -0.04
C PHE A 339 23.98 25.37 -0.16
N LEU A 340 23.47 26.10 0.85
CA LEU A 340 23.45 27.57 0.86
C LEU A 340 24.84 28.20 0.88
N THR A 341 25.86 27.46 1.28
CA THR A 341 27.25 27.94 1.27
C THR A 341 27.80 28.05 -0.16
N ASN A 342 27.33 27.18 -1.07
CA ASN A 342 27.91 27.03 -2.41
C ASN A 342 26.96 27.44 -3.55
N TYR A 343 25.64 27.44 -3.30
CA TYR A 343 24.62 27.65 -4.33
C TYR A 343 23.59 28.70 -3.93
N GLN A 344 23.09 29.43 -4.92
CA GLN A 344 21.93 30.28 -4.74
C GLN A 344 20.64 29.46 -4.70
N VAL A 345 19.68 29.95 -3.93
CA VAL A 345 18.36 29.33 -3.81
C VAL A 345 17.53 29.54 -5.08
N PHE A 346 16.75 28.51 -5.43
CA PHE A 346 15.79 28.51 -6.52
C PHE A 346 14.53 27.73 -6.11
N PHE A 347 13.50 27.69 -6.95
CA PHE A 347 12.22 27.08 -6.58
C PHE A 347 12.36 25.59 -6.16
N GLY A 348 13.07 24.79 -6.95
CA GLY A 348 13.33 23.37 -6.65
C GLY A 348 14.00 23.13 -5.29
N TYR A 349 14.90 24.02 -4.85
CA TYR A 349 15.49 23.96 -3.51
C TYR A 349 14.42 24.10 -2.42
N TYR A 350 13.53 25.09 -2.52
CA TYR A 350 12.46 25.27 -1.52
C TYR A 350 11.47 24.11 -1.55
N PHE A 351 11.10 23.66 -2.74
CA PHE A 351 10.19 22.53 -2.95
C PHE A 351 10.73 21.26 -2.28
N ALA A 352 12.00 20.92 -2.51
CA ALA A 352 12.66 19.76 -1.91
C ALA A 352 12.67 19.83 -0.38
N ASN A 353 13.12 20.97 0.19
CA ASN A 353 13.24 21.13 1.63
C ASN A 353 11.89 21.12 2.35
N VAL A 354 10.83 21.66 1.74
CA VAL A 354 9.47 21.55 2.28
C VAL A 354 9.04 20.08 2.36
N LEU A 355 9.25 19.29 1.31
CA LEU A 355 8.91 17.86 1.32
C LEU A 355 9.73 17.08 2.34
N LEU A 356 11.04 17.36 2.47
CA LEU A 356 11.90 16.75 3.48
C LEU A 356 11.47 17.09 4.91
N MET A 357 11.00 18.33 5.16
CA MET A 357 10.46 18.74 6.45
C MET A 357 9.12 18.06 6.76
N VAL A 358 8.24 17.89 5.76
CA VAL A 358 7.01 17.09 5.91
C VAL A 358 7.36 15.64 6.27
N LEU A 359 8.33 15.05 5.57
CA LEU A 359 8.83 13.70 5.86
C LEU A 359 9.36 13.60 7.30
N GLN A 360 10.13 14.60 7.76
CA GLN A 360 10.61 14.65 9.14
C GLN A 360 9.48 14.74 10.17
N GLY A 361 8.46 15.54 9.89
CA GLY A 361 7.27 15.65 10.74
C GLY A 361 6.54 14.30 10.88
N LEU A 362 6.39 13.56 9.78
CA LEU A 362 5.81 12.22 9.79
C LEU A 362 6.68 11.23 10.58
N ASN A 363 8.01 11.30 10.44
CA ASN A 363 8.94 10.47 11.22
C ASN A 363 8.80 10.73 12.74
N ALA A 364 8.69 11.99 13.16
CA ALA A 364 8.44 12.34 14.55
C ALA A 364 7.07 11.81 15.04
N PHE A 365 6.02 11.91 14.23
CA PHE A 365 4.69 11.37 14.53
C PHE A 365 4.72 9.85 14.76
N TRP A 366 5.36 9.07 13.87
CA TRP A 366 5.44 7.63 14.09
C TRP A 366 6.37 7.27 15.24
N PHE A 367 7.45 8.02 15.48
CA PHE A 367 8.29 7.79 16.65
C PHE A 367 7.49 7.96 17.95
N PHE A 368 6.61 8.96 18.03
CA PHE A 368 5.70 9.11 19.16
C PHE A 368 4.79 7.88 19.35
N LEU A 369 4.26 7.29 18.27
CA LEU A 369 3.47 6.06 18.35
C LEU A 369 4.32 4.85 18.81
N ILE A 370 5.57 4.75 18.33
CA ILE A 370 6.52 3.71 18.73
C ILE A 370 6.82 3.84 20.23
N LEU A 371 7.11 5.05 20.70
CA LEU A 371 7.37 5.31 22.12
C LEU A 371 6.16 4.97 22.99
N ARG A 372 4.96 5.33 22.55
CA ARG A 372 3.71 4.94 23.24
C ARG A 372 3.58 3.41 23.37
N MET A 373 3.94 2.66 22.33
CA MET A 373 3.92 1.19 22.36
C MET A 373 5.03 0.62 23.25
N PHE A 374 6.21 1.26 23.26
CA PHE A 374 7.32 0.90 24.14
C PHE A 374 6.99 1.13 25.62
N CYS A 375 6.35 2.25 25.98
CA CYS A 375 5.87 2.47 27.35
C CYS A 375 4.86 1.41 27.78
N LYS A 376 3.94 1.01 26.89
CA LYS A 376 3.00 -0.10 27.15
C LYS A 376 3.71 -1.44 27.34
N LEU A 377 4.75 -1.71 26.55
CA LEU A 377 5.58 -2.92 26.73
C LEU A 377 6.20 -2.96 28.13
N LEU A 378 6.71 -1.83 28.62
CA LEU A 378 7.28 -1.73 29.97
C LEU A 378 6.23 -1.90 31.08
N SER A 379 5.03 -1.32 30.91
CA SER A 379 3.95 -1.42 31.90
C SER A 379 3.28 -2.79 31.95
N ASP A 380 2.99 -3.39 30.79
CA ASP A 380 2.25 -4.66 30.69
C ASP A 380 3.17 -5.90 30.67
N GLY A 381 4.50 -5.69 30.61
CA GLY A 381 5.53 -6.72 30.51
C GLY A 381 5.53 -7.51 29.19
N GLN A 382 4.74 -7.10 28.19
CA GLN A 382 4.64 -7.76 26.90
C GLN A 382 4.09 -6.83 25.81
N VAL A 383 4.51 -7.00 24.56
CA VAL A 383 3.90 -6.31 23.42
C VAL A 383 2.55 -6.98 23.16
N LYS A 384 1.46 -6.44 23.72
CA LYS A 384 0.11 -6.75 23.22
C LYS A 384 -0.11 -5.99 21.92
N ASN A 385 -0.87 -6.60 21.01
CA ASN A 385 -1.20 -6.20 19.65
C ASN A 385 -0.93 -4.72 19.30
N ASP A 386 -0.30 -4.50 18.15
CA ASP A 386 0.07 -3.18 17.60
C ASP A 386 -1.01 -2.13 17.92
N VAL A 387 -0.66 -0.99 18.53
CA VAL A 387 -1.64 0.05 18.90
C VAL A 387 -2.37 0.60 17.66
N ARG A 388 -1.75 0.42 16.48
CA ARG A 388 -2.30 0.73 15.15
C ARG A 388 -3.27 -0.36 14.64
N SER A 389 -3.27 -1.55 15.24
CA SER A 389 -4.22 -2.62 14.96
C SER A 389 -5.57 -2.36 15.63
N ASP A 390 -6.63 -2.71 14.90
CA ASP A 390 -8.00 -2.29 15.17
C ASP A 390 -8.63 -2.93 16.41
N THR A 391 -9.68 -2.27 16.95
CA THR A 391 -10.66 -2.81 17.93
C THR A 391 -11.28 -4.15 17.49
N GLU A 392 -11.10 -4.48 16.23
CA GLU A 392 -11.64 -5.61 15.52
C GLU A 392 -10.98 -6.95 15.89
N GLU A 393 -9.71 -6.99 16.29
CA GLU A 393 -9.07 -8.25 16.73
C GLU A 393 -9.75 -8.83 17.99
N GLN A 394 -10.34 -7.95 18.80
CA GLN A 394 -11.13 -8.31 19.98
C GLN A 394 -12.39 -9.12 19.59
N ASP A 395 -13.11 -8.72 18.53
CA ASP A 395 -14.28 -9.46 18.02
C ASP A 395 -13.95 -10.91 17.62
N THR A 396 -12.73 -11.16 17.12
CA THR A 396 -12.30 -12.51 16.73
C THR A 396 -12.00 -13.37 17.96
N SER A 397 -11.38 -12.77 18.99
CA SER A 397 -11.14 -13.40 20.29
C SER A 397 -12.45 -13.85 20.93
N ASP A 398 -13.44 -12.95 20.92
CA ASP A 398 -14.74 -13.18 21.55
C ASP A 398 -15.52 -14.30 20.86
N GLU A 399 -15.47 -14.38 19.52
CA GLU A 399 -16.07 -15.48 18.75
C GLU A 399 -15.43 -16.84 19.07
N GLN A 400 -14.10 -16.89 19.26
CA GLN A 400 -13.42 -18.13 19.65
C GLN A 400 -13.77 -18.56 21.08
N LEU A 401 -13.90 -17.61 22.00
CA LEU A 401 -14.34 -17.87 23.37
C LEU A 401 -15.77 -18.42 23.38
N GLU A 402 -16.69 -17.81 22.62
CA GLU A 402 -18.05 -18.32 22.45
C GLU A 402 -18.06 -19.75 21.89
N MET A 403 -17.23 -20.05 20.88
CA MET A 403 -17.12 -21.42 20.35
C MET A 403 -16.63 -22.44 21.38
N ARG A 404 -15.62 -22.07 22.19
CA ARG A 404 -15.12 -22.96 23.25
C ARG A 404 -16.19 -23.21 24.30
N GLN A 405 -16.93 -22.17 24.71
CA GLN A 405 -18.05 -22.29 25.63
C GLN A 405 -19.16 -23.17 25.06
N GLN A 406 -19.51 -23.00 23.78
CA GLN A 406 -20.58 -23.78 23.14
C GLN A 406 -20.20 -25.25 22.97
N LYS A 407 -18.94 -25.56 22.65
CA LYS A 407 -18.42 -26.95 22.65
C LYS A 407 -18.40 -27.56 24.04
N SER A 408 -17.95 -26.81 25.05
CA SER A 408 -17.91 -27.28 26.44
C SER A 408 -19.32 -27.52 27.01
N GLY A 409 -20.29 -26.67 26.67
CA GLY A 409 -21.69 -26.85 27.05
C GLY A 409 -22.35 -28.06 26.38
N LYS A 410 -22.01 -28.33 25.12
CA LYS A 410 -22.52 -29.50 24.39
C LYS A 410 -21.89 -30.82 24.89
N LEU A 411 -20.61 -30.81 25.28
CA LEU A 411 -19.97 -31.94 25.97
C LEU A 411 -20.67 -32.24 27.30
N ARG A 412 -20.85 -31.23 28.16
CA ARG A 412 -21.56 -31.36 29.45
C ARG A 412 -22.99 -31.87 29.30
N SER A 413 -23.71 -31.40 28.27
CA SER A 413 -25.08 -31.88 27.99
C SER A 413 -25.09 -33.34 27.56
N ASN A 414 -24.13 -33.77 26.74
CA ASN A 414 -24.02 -35.17 26.31
C ASN A 414 -23.60 -36.09 27.46
N ASP A 415 -22.69 -35.64 28.33
CA ASP A 415 -22.29 -36.38 29.53
C ASP A 415 -23.45 -36.51 30.54
N ALA A 416 -24.27 -35.45 30.70
CA ALA A 416 -25.46 -35.51 31.53
C ALA A 416 -26.55 -36.44 30.97
N ILE A 417 -26.67 -36.54 29.64
CA ILE A 417 -27.58 -37.49 28.96
C ILE A 417 -27.05 -38.92 29.12
N ASP A 418 -25.74 -39.17 29.03
CA ASP A 418 -25.14 -40.50 29.22
C ASP A 418 -25.22 -40.97 30.69
N ILE A 419 -25.04 -40.07 31.66
CA ILE A 419 -25.23 -40.38 33.09
C ILE A 419 -26.70 -40.69 33.39
N ARG A 420 -27.65 -39.96 32.78
CA ARG A 420 -29.09 -40.24 32.94
C ARG A 420 -29.50 -41.55 32.27
N ALA A 421 -28.88 -41.92 31.16
CA ALA A 421 -29.08 -43.21 30.50
C ALA A 421 -28.52 -44.40 31.31
N ARG A 422 -27.37 -44.23 31.98
CA ARG A 422 -26.78 -45.26 32.86
C ARG A 422 -27.45 -45.35 34.24
N GLY A 423 -28.00 -44.26 34.76
CA GLY A 423 -28.74 -44.22 36.03
C GLY A 423 -30.14 -44.85 35.96
N GLY A 424 -30.67 -45.09 34.75
CA GLY A 424 -32.00 -45.66 34.53
C GLY A 424 -32.09 -47.19 34.51
N LEU A 425 -30.97 -47.92 34.69
CA LEU A 425 -30.89 -49.38 34.47
C LEU A 425 -30.72 -50.22 35.76
N LYS A 426 -31.00 -49.68 36.95
CA LYS A 426 -31.08 -50.49 38.19
C LYS A 426 -32.33 -50.20 38.99
N ALA A 427 -33.42 -50.87 38.59
CA ALA A 427 -34.45 -51.32 39.52
C ALA A 427 -34.94 -52.68 39.02
N SER A 428 -34.28 -53.76 39.48
CA SER A 428 -34.85 -55.11 39.41
C SER A 428 -35.53 -55.37 40.76
N PRO A 429 -36.82 -55.76 40.81
CA PRO A 429 -37.48 -56.09 42.06
C PRO A 429 -37.07 -57.50 42.52
N ALA A 430 -37.16 -57.69 43.83
CA ALA A 430 -36.83 -58.92 44.56
C ALA A 430 -37.63 -60.15 44.09
N CYS A 431 -37.03 -61.34 44.21
CA CYS A 431 -37.78 -62.58 44.40
C CYS A 431 -36.93 -63.62 45.15
N HIS A 432 -37.51 -64.09 46.26
CA HIS A 432 -37.19 -65.21 47.16
C HIS A 432 -35.87 -65.28 47.94
#